data_AF-A0A7S3TQI0-F1
#
_entry.id   AF-A0A7S3TQI0-F1
#
_cell.length_a   1.000
_cell.length_b   1.000
_cell.length_c   1.000
_cell.angle_alpha   90.00
_cell.angle_beta   90.00
_cell.angle_gamma   90.00
#
_symmetry.space_group_name_H-M   'P 1'
#
loop_
_entity.id
_entity.type
_entity.pdbx_description
1 polymer ?
#
loop_
_entity_poly.entity_id
_entity_poly.type
_entity_poly.pdbx_seq_one_letter_code
_entity_poly.pdbx_strand_id
1 'polypeptide(L)'
;RGDRFCMGRPNDALNAFDNWHYTDIPYNPDNLHITESRFPPRPSAVWALAEAISTFRYTKTSFACNMMLRFAIHIIGDMHQPLHCATLFSEGGRLGNFSGGDRGGNLFRIKPPSTPPGDETGHWKSLHELWDAGAGLYVYEWPLSGAEKAELLRRAGEAKQEFPREHFPQYNSSELKHCGTDPSYCIGVFERWAREGHELAISHAYAYGIHEGYDQAPSQQYLDMVKVQSERQVLLAGY
;
A
#
# COMPACT_ATOMS: atom_id res chain seq x y z
N ARG A 1 -17.12 3.18 20.55
CA ARG A 1 -15.66 3.42 20.48
C ARG A 1 -15.36 3.72 19.02
N GLY A 2 -14.41 4.61 18.73
CA GLY A 2 -14.12 5.01 17.35
C GLY A 2 -13.51 3.85 16.56
N ASP A 3 -13.52 3.95 15.23
CA ASP A 3 -12.89 2.96 14.34
C ASP A 3 -11.43 2.73 14.77
N ARG A 4 -11.03 1.48 15.06
CA ARG A 4 -9.65 1.14 15.48
C ARG A 4 -8.59 1.31 14.39
N PHE A 5 -9.02 1.68 13.19
CA PHE A 5 -8.20 1.82 12.00
C PHE A 5 -8.62 3.08 11.24
N CYS A 6 -7.65 3.84 10.73
CA CYS A 6 -7.87 5.10 10.00
C CYS A 6 -8.89 6.04 10.67
N MET A 7 -8.62 6.47 11.91
CA MET A 7 -9.46 7.39 12.73
C MET A 7 -9.69 8.80 12.13
N GLY A 8 -9.48 8.97 10.82
CA GLY A 8 -9.43 10.27 10.15
C GLY A 8 -8.09 10.96 10.34
N ARG A 9 -7.94 12.13 9.71
CA ARG A 9 -6.74 12.95 9.87
C ARG A 9 -6.72 13.56 11.28
N PRO A 10 -5.75 13.22 12.14
CA PRO A 10 -5.60 13.91 13.41
C PRO A 10 -5.20 15.38 13.14
N ASN A 11 -5.57 16.28 14.05
CA ASN A 11 -5.39 17.73 13.87
C ASN A 11 -3.91 18.15 13.73
N ASP A 12 -2.99 17.30 14.16
CA ASP A 12 -1.55 17.47 14.15
C ASP A 12 -0.83 16.65 13.06
N ALA A 13 -1.58 16.11 12.08
CA ALA A 13 -1.00 15.40 10.95
C ALA A 13 -0.04 16.28 10.13
N LEU A 14 1.19 15.78 9.91
CA LEU A 14 2.18 16.43 9.07
C LEU A 14 1.95 16.06 7.60
N ASN A 15 1.36 16.99 6.83
CA ASN A 15 1.09 16.76 5.41
C ASN A 15 2.31 17.01 4.49
N ALA A 16 3.46 17.40 5.06
CA ALA A 16 4.66 17.76 4.29
C ALA A 16 5.25 16.57 3.50
N PHE A 17 4.87 15.34 3.87
CA PHE A 17 5.39 14.10 3.30
C PHE A 17 4.32 13.29 2.57
N ASP A 18 3.09 13.80 2.41
CA ASP A 18 1.96 13.04 1.84
C ASP A 18 2.32 12.33 0.53
N ASN A 19 3.00 13.01 -0.39
CA ASN A 19 3.34 12.43 -1.69
C ASN A 19 4.49 11.42 -1.63
N TRP A 20 5.16 11.24 -0.49
CA TRP A 20 6.24 10.24 -0.33
C TRP A 20 5.69 8.82 -0.21
N HIS A 21 4.38 8.66 -0.05
CA HIS A 21 3.75 7.38 0.27
C HIS A 21 3.23 6.64 -0.95
N TYR A 22 3.23 7.23 -2.15
CA TYR A 22 2.64 6.59 -3.33
C TYR A 22 3.36 6.95 -4.63
N THR A 23 3.11 6.17 -5.67
CA THR A 23 3.55 6.39 -7.06
C THR A 23 2.37 6.13 -7.99
N ASP A 24 1.71 7.19 -8.44
CA ASP A 24 0.49 7.07 -9.25
C ASP A 24 0.77 6.59 -10.69
N ILE A 25 0.65 5.28 -10.93
CA ILE A 25 0.70 4.70 -12.29
C ILE A 25 -0.75 4.55 -12.81
N PRO A 26 -1.09 5.06 -14.01
CA PRO A 26 -2.47 5.02 -14.49
C PRO A 26 -2.94 3.61 -14.80
N TYR A 27 -4.15 3.27 -14.35
CA TYR A 27 -4.95 2.17 -14.87
C TYR A 27 -6.14 2.77 -15.64
N ASN A 28 -6.16 2.58 -16.96
CA ASN A 28 -7.13 3.23 -17.86
C ASN A 28 -7.84 2.20 -18.76
N PRO A 29 -8.74 1.36 -18.20
CA PRO A 29 -9.41 0.30 -18.95
C PRO A 29 -10.31 0.83 -20.08
N ASP A 30 -10.83 2.05 -19.96
CA ASP A 30 -11.74 2.65 -20.94
C ASP A 30 -11.01 3.49 -22.02
N ASN A 31 -9.67 3.46 -22.02
CA ASN A 31 -8.82 4.17 -22.97
C ASN A 31 -9.14 5.68 -23.06
N LEU A 32 -9.38 6.30 -21.91
CA LEU A 32 -9.67 7.72 -21.79
C LEU A 32 -8.48 8.58 -22.21
N HIS A 33 -8.75 9.77 -22.73
CA HIS A 33 -7.71 10.75 -22.99
C HIS A 33 -7.22 11.39 -21.66
N ILE A 34 -6.06 10.95 -21.17
CA ILE A 34 -5.44 11.45 -19.94
C ILE A 34 -4.28 12.39 -20.29
N THR A 35 -4.25 13.58 -19.71
CA THR A 35 -3.13 14.53 -19.86
C THR A 35 -2.07 14.32 -18.78
N GLU A 36 -0.79 14.48 -19.11
CA GLU A 36 0.33 14.30 -18.17
C GLU A 36 0.24 15.20 -16.92
N SER A 37 -0.42 16.37 -17.03
CA SER A 37 -0.68 17.27 -15.90
C SER A 37 -1.49 16.65 -14.75
N ARG A 38 -2.06 15.47 -14.95
CA ARG A 38 -2.86 14.73 -13.97
C ARG A 38 -2.02 13.87 -13.03
N PHE A 39 -0.72 13.70 -13.31
CA PHE A 39 0.19 13.01 -12.42
C PHE A 39 0.96 14.06 -11.60
N PRO A 40 0.89 14.03 -10.26
CA PRO A 40 1.62 14.99 -9.46
C PRO A 40 3.12 14.84 -9.76
N PRO A 41 3.84 15.94 -10.04
CA PRO A 41 5.29 15.87 -10.09
C PRO A 41 5.81 15.50 -8.69
N ARG A 42 7.03 14.98 -8.66
CA ARG A 42 7.79 14.63 -7.45
C ARG A 42 7.51 15.61 -6.28
N PRO A 43 7.48 15.12 -5.03
CA PRO A 43 8.00 13.81 -4.60
C PRO A 43 7.00 12.64 -4.80
N SER A 44 7.53 11.43 -4.97
CA SER A 44 6.82 10.14 -5.02
C SER A 44 7.50 9.16 -4.06
N ALA A 45 6.92 7.98 -3.83
CA ALA A 45 7.55 6.92 -3.04
C ALA A 45 8.90 6.45 -3.62
N VAL A 46 8.98 6.29 -4.95
CA VAL A 46 10.25 6.01 -5.65
C VAL A 46 11.30 7.09 -5.35
N TRP A 47 10.91 8.37 -5.42
CA TRP A 47 11.81 9.47 -5.11
C TRP A 47 12.24 9.46 -3.64
N ALA A 48 11.31 9.26 -2.72
CA ALA A 48 11.57 9.29 -1.28
C ALA A 48 12.52 8.15 -0.85
N LEU A 49 12.39 6.95 -1.42
CA LEU A 49 13.34 5.87 -1.18
C LEU A 49 14.72 6.17 -1.77
N ALA A 50 14.80 6.80 -2.95
CA ALA A 50 16.08 7.25 -3.50
C ALA A 50 16.77 8.30 -2.60
N GLU A 51 16.01 9.25 -2.05
CA GLU A 51 16.50 10.21 -1.06
C GLU A 51 16.94 9.54 0.25
N ALA A 52 16.25 8.47 0.68
CA ALA A 52 16.65 7.69 1.84
C ALA A 52 18.02 7.04 1.63
N ILE A 53 18.24 6.39 0.48
CA ILE A 53 19.54 5.79 0.12
C ILE A 53 20.63 6.86 0.05
N SER A 54 20.34 8.00 -0.58
CA SER A 54 21.26 9.16 -0.62
C SER A 54 21.63 9.61 0.80
N THR A 55 20.63 9.74 1.68
CA THR A 55 20.84 10.12 3.07
C THR A 55 21.73 9.12 3.81
N PHE A 56 21.46 7.82 3.70
CA PHE A 56 22.27 6.79 4.35
C PHE A 56 23.73 6.80 3.90
N ARG A 57 23.99 7.20 2.65
CA ARG A 57 25.34 7.28 2.11
C ARG A 57 26.11 8.50 2.60
N TYR A 58 25.47 9.66 2.67
CA TYR A 58 26.18 10.93 2.82
C TYR A 58 26.01 11.59 4.18
N THR A 59 24.97 11.26 4.94
CA THR A 59 24.72 11.92 6.22
C THR A 59 25.82 11.62 7.24
N LYS A 60 26.16 12.64 8.02
CA LYS A 60 27.03 12.53 9.20
C LYS A 60 26.26 12.69 10.50
N THR A 61 24.93 12.82 10.43
CA THR A 61 24.08 13.04 11.60
C THR A 61 23.19 11.83 11.85
N SER A 62 23.09 11.45 13.12
CA SER A 62 22.17 10.39 13.56
C SER A 62 20.71 10.82 13.36
N PHE A 63 20.41 12.12 13.46
CA PHE A 63 19.06 12.64 13.24
C PHE A 63 18.53 12.32 11.84
N ALA A 64 19.25 12.73 10.78
CA ALA A 64 18.80 12.50 9.41
C ALA A 64 18.77 11.00 9.07
N CYS A 65 19.75 10.22 9.56
CA CYS A 65 19.76 8.77 9.39
C CYS A 65 18.53 8.12 10.03
N ASN A 66 18.21 8.43 11.29
CA ASN A 66 17.04 7.86 11.98
C ASN A 66 15.71 8.30 11.34
N MET A 67 15.60 9.55 10.91
CA MET A 67 14.40 10.06 10.23
C MET A 67 14.17 9.29 8.93
N MET A 68 15.19 9.19 8.08
CA MET A 68 15.06 8.49 6.79
C MET A 68 14.96 6.98 6.94
N LEU A 69 15.49 6.37 8.01
CA LEU A 69 15.29 4.95 8.29
C LEU A 69 13.82 4.63 8.56
N ARG A 70 13.13 5.48 9.33
CA ARG A 70 11.69 5.32 9.59
C ARG A 70 10.87 5.47 8.31
N PHE A 71 11.17 6.50 7.51
CA PHE A 71 10.53 6.66 6.20
C PHE A 71 10.81 5.49 5.27
N ALA A 72 12.06 5.02 5.18
CA ALA A 72 12.40 3.90 4.31
C ALA A 72 11.62 2.63 4.67
N ILE A 73 11.57 2.26 5.95
CA ILE A 73 10.82 1.10 6.41
C ILE A 73 9.33 1.24 6.08
N HIS A 74 8.75 2.42 6.31
CA HIS A 74 7.34 2.68 6.05
C HIS A 74 7.01 2.65 4.54
N ILE A 75 7.78 3.39 3.74
CA ILE A 75 7.54 3.54 2.30
C ILE A 75 7.83 2.22 1.55
N ILE A 76 8.75 1.38 2.02
CA ILE A 76 8.88 0.02 1.49
C ILE A 76 7.58 -0.76 1.67
N GLY A 77 6.92 -0.63 2.82
CA GLY A 77 5.58 -1.19 3.05
C GLY A 77 4.53 -0.61 2.10
N ASP A 78 4.48 0.71 1.99
CA ASP A 78 3.53 1.41 1.09
C ASP A 78 3.69 0.97 -0.36
N MET A 79 4.92 0.83 -0.86
CA MET A 79 5.21 0.39 -2.23
C MET A 79 4.72 -1.02 -2.54
N HIS A 80 4.50 -1.85 -1.51
CA HIS A 80 3.94 -3.19 -1.66
C HIS A 80 2.42 -3.22 -1.41
N GLN A 81 1.79 -2.09 -1.04
CA GLN A 81 0.35 -1.93 -1.05
C GLN A 81 -0.09 -1.55 -2.48
N PRO A 82 -0.82 -2.42 -3.21
CA PRO A 82 -1.10 -2.21 -4.64
C PRO A 82 -1.69 -0.84 -5.00
N LEU A 83 -2.60 -0.32 -4.18
CA LEU A 83 -3.30 0.93 -4.43
C LEU A 83 -2.45 2.17 -4.14
N HIS A 84 -1.29 2.04 -3.50
CA HIS A 84 -0.28 3.11 -3.46
C HIS A 84 0.51 3.21 -4.77
N CYS A 85 0.32 2.27 -5.69
CA CYS A 85 1.04 2.21 -6.96
C CYS A 85 0.12 2.40 -8.17
N ALA A 86 -1.14 2.80 -7.98
CA ALA A 86 -2.12 2.87 -9.05
C ALA A 86 -3.10 4.04 -8.89
N THR A 87 -3.64 4.53 -9.99
CA THR A 87 -4.80 5.42 -10.01
C THR A 87 -5.71 5.03 -11.17
N LEU A 88 -6.99 4.76 -10.86
CA LEU A 88 -7.97 4.29 -11.85
C LEU A 88 -8.60 5.46 -12.60
N PHE A 89 -8.67 5.34 -13.91
CA PHE A 89 -9.43 6.20 -14.81
C PHE A 89 -10.50 5.40 -15.55
N SER A 90 -11.77 5.70 -15.30
CA SER A 90 -12.90 4.99 -15.89
C SER A 90 -14.09 5.92 -16.18
N GLU A 91 -14.96 5.49 -17.09
CA GLU A 91 -16.15 6.24 -17.52
C GLU A 91 -17.47 5.71 -16.92
N GLY A 92 -17.43 4.66 -16.10
CA GLY A 92 -18.59 4.15 -15.38
C GLY A 92 -18.59 2.64 -15.15
N GLY A 93 -19.79 2.06 -15.14
CA GLY A 93 -20.00 0.63 -14.95
C GLY A 93 -19.59 0.17 -13.54
N ARG A 94 -19.06 -1.05 -13.45
CA ARG A 94 -18.59 -1.65 -12.19
C ARG A 94 -17.54 -0.79 -11.48
N LEU A 95 -16.71 -0.08 -12.25
CA LEU A 95 -15.57 0.65 -11.74
C LEU A 95 -15.87 2.12 -11.42
N GLY A 96 -17.12 2.58 -11.60
CA GLY A 96 -17.50 3.97 -11.36
C GLY A 96 -16.93 4.95 -12.39
N ASN A 97 -17.25 6.24 -12.25
CA ASN A 97 -16.75 7.29 -13.13
C ASN A 97 -15.61 8.07 -12.45
N PHE A 98 -14.39 7.81 -12.90
CA PHE A 98 -13.16 8.41 -12.40
C PHE A 98 -12.35 9.05 -13.52
N SER A 99 -12.99 9.89 -14.36
CA SER A 99 -12.27 10.69 -15.38
C SER A 99 -11.11 11.54 -14.82
N GLY A 100 -11.11 11.82 -13.51
CA GLY A 100 -10.08 12.55 -12.76
C GLY A 100 -8.98 11.69 -12.13
N GLY A 101 -9.07 10.36 -12.22
CA GLY A 101 -8.33 9.46 -11.34
C GLY A 101 -9.07 9.24 -10.02
N ASP A 102 -9.01 8.03 -9.47
CA ASP A 102 -9.67 7.67 -8.21
C ASP A 102 -8.78 7.85 -6.97
N ARG A 103 -7.55 8.33 -7.16
CA ARG A 103 -6.54 8.53 -6.12
C ARG A 103 -6.17 7.23 -5.39
N GLY A 104 -5.92 6.18 -6.17
CA GLY A 104 -5.54 4.87 -5.64
C GLY A 104 -6.65 4.25 -4.81
N GLY A 105 -7.87 4.22 -5.32
CA GLY A 105 -9.01 3.63 -4.62
C GLY A 105 -9.58 4.48 -3.48
N ASN A 106 -9.04 5.66 -3.19
CA ASN A 106 -9.58 6.53 -2.13
C ASN A 106 -10.96 7.09 -2.47
N LEU A 107 -11.20 7.40 -3.75
CA LEU A 107 -12.49 7.85 -4.24
C LEU A 107 -13.43 6.69 -4.61
N PHE A 108 -12.89 5.49 -4.78
CA PHE A 108 -13.65 4.27 -5.04
C PHE A 108 -14.41 3.86 -3.78
N ARG A 109 -15.72 4.13 -3.72
CA ARG A 109 -16.54 3.81 -2.54
C ARG A 109 -16.92 2.34 -2.55
N ILE A 110 -16.95 1.76 -1.35
CA ILE A 110 -17.45 0.40 -1.13
C ILE A 110 -18.49 0.42 -0.03
N LYS A 111 -19.47 -0.49 -0.12
CA LYS A 111 -20.35 -0.78 1.00
C LYS A 111 -19.57 -1.55 2.07
N PRO A 112 -19.52 -1.07 3.33
CA PRO A 112 -18.88 -1.82 4.40
C PRO A 112 -19.48 -3.24 4.52
N PRO A 113 -18.67 -4.29 4.65
CA PRO A 113 -19.18 -5.63 4.90
C PRO A 113 -19.97 -5.67 6.22
N SER A 114 -20.97 -6.55 6.29
CA SER A 114 -21.73 -6.75 7.52
C SER A 114 -20.84 -7.45 8.54
N THR A 115 -20.43 -6.74 9.59
CA THR A 115 -19.72 -7.31 10.73
C THR A 115 -20.70 -7.64 11.87
N PRO A 116 -20.43 -8.69 12.68
CA PRO A 116 -21.19 -8.94 13.90
C PRO A 116 -21.20 -7.71 14.82
N PRO A 117 -22.25 -7.50 15.64
CA PRO A 117 -22.27 -6.41 16.61
C PRO A 117 -21.05 -6.44 17.53
N GLY A 118 -20.29 -5.34 17.56
CA GLY A 118 -19.05 -5.21 18.35
C GLY A 118 -17.75 -5.56 17.61
N ASP A 119 -17.84 -6.01 16.36
CA ASP A 119 -16.70 -6.22 15.48
C ASP A 119 -16.43 -4.98 14.61
N GLU A 120 -15.37 -4.26 14.98
CA GLU A 120 -14.94 -3.00 14.35
C GLU A 120 -13.96 -3.24 13.18
N THR A 121 -13.72 -4.51 12.78
CA THR A 121 -12.70 -4.84 11.77
C THR A 121 -13.13 -4.61 10.32
N GLY A 122 -14.36 -4.13 10.04
CA GLY A 122 -14.92 -4.06 8.69
C GLY A 122 -15.64 -2.76 8.32
N HIS A 123 -15.24 -1.62 8.90
CA HIS A 123 -15.89 -0.32 8.66
C HIS A 123 -15.22 0.55 7.57
N TRP A 124 -14.60 -0.07 6.57
CA TRP A 124 -13.95 0.65 5.47
C TRP A 124 -14.96 1.25 4.51
N LYS A 125 -14.72 2.49 4.09
CA LYS A 125 -15.61 3.30 3.24
C LYS A 125 -15.07 3.47 1.83
N SER A 126 -13.81 3.14 1.61
CA SER A 126 -13.15 3.15 0.30
C SER A 126 -12.39 1.85 0.05
N LEU A 127 -12.10 1.61 -1.23
CA LEU A 127 -11.26 0.50 -1.65
C LEU A 127 -9.86 0.61 -1.05
N HIS A 128 -9.31 1.82 -0.97
CA HIS A 128 -8.01 2.08 -0.37
C HIS A 128 -7.95 1.65 1.10
N GLU A 129 -8.93 2.10 1.91
CA GLU A 129 -9.00 1.78 3.33
C GLU A 129 -9.10 0.26 3.58
N LEU A 130 -9.83 -0.47 2.73
CA LEU A 130 -9.93 -1.94 2.79
C LEU A 130 -8.56 -2.61 2.58
N TRP A 131 -7.78 -2.14 1.61
CA TRP A 131 -6.47 -2.71 1.29
C TRP A 131 -5.40 -2.31 2.30
N ASP A 132 -5.39 -1.06 2.79
CA ASP A 132 -4.49 -0.64 3.88
C ASP A 132 -4.74 -1.45 5.15
N ALA A 133 -6.00 -1.79 5.42
CA ALA A 133 -6.35 -2.63 6.57
C ALA A 133 -5.99 -4.11 6.37
N GLY A 134 -5.56 -4.52 5.17
CA GLY A 134 -5.41 -5.91 4.78
C GLY A 134 -6.68 -6.72 5.02
N ALA A 135 -7.84 -6.14 4.73
CA ALA A 135 -9.15 -6.69 5.08
C ALA A 135 -9.28 -7.12 6.55
N GLY A 136 -8.63 -6.38 7.46
CA GLY A 136 -8.73 -6.55 8.91
C GLY A 136 -7.69 -7.51 9.51
N LEU A 137 -6.67 -7.94 8.74
CA LEU A 137 -5.66 -8.88 9.23
C LEU A 137 -4.81 -8.37 10.40
N TYR A 138 -4.50 -7.07 10.40
CA TYR A 138 -3.52 -6.46 11.30
C TYR A 138 -4.07 -5.21 12.00
N VAL A 139 -5.22 -5.35 12.67
CA VAL A 139 -5.85 -4.26 13.43
C VAL A 139 -5.30 -4.23 14.86
N TYR A 140 -4.32 -3.36 15.10
CA TYR A 140 -3.72 -3.17 16.42
C TYR A 140 -3.71 -1.68 16.82
N GLU A 141 -3.99 -1.41 18.10
CA GLU A 141 -3.74 -0.09 18.68
C GLU A 141 -2.29 0.00 19.16
N TRP A 142 -1.57 1.03 18.71
CA TRP A 142 -0.20 1.28 19.15
C TRP A 142 -0.17 2.20 20.38
N PRO A 143 0.72 1.96 21.36
CA PRO A 143 1.76 0.93 21.38
C PRO A 143 1.21 -0.47 21.73
N LEU A 144 1.77 -1.50 21.09
CA LEU A 144 1.42 -2.89 21.37
C LEU A 144 1.78 -3.28 22.81
N SER A 145 0.87 -3.99 23.48
CA SER A 145 1.16 -4.71 24.71
C SER A 145 2.17 -5.84 24.46
N GLY A 146 2.77 -6.34 25.55
CA GLY A 146 3.70 -7.48 25.45
C GLY A 146 3.06 -8.72 24.81
N ALA A 147 1.78 -8.97 25.09
CA ALA A 147 1.03 -10.08 24.51
C ALA A 147 0.74 -9.86 23.01
N GLU A 148 0.28 -8.67 22.62
CA GLU A 148 0.04 -8.34 21.21
C GLU A 148 1.33 -8.39 20.38
N LYS A 149 2.44 -7.92 20.95
CA LYS A 149 3.76 -8.01 20.29
C LYS A 149 4.20 -9.46 20.12
N ALA A 150 4.05 -10.30 21.15
CA ALA A 150 4.41 -11.71 21.07
C ALA A 150 3.55 -12.44 20.02
N GLU A 151 2.26 -12.14 19.97
CA GLU A 151 1.33 -12.69 19.00
C GLU A 151 1.66 -12.25 17.56
N LEU A 152 1.94 -10.96 17.34
CA LEU A 152 2.34 -10.44 16.04
C LEU A 152 3.64 -11.12 15.55
N LEU A 153 4.62 -11.31 16.42
CA LEU A 153 5.87 -12.00 16.10
C LEU A 153 5.63 -13.48 15.77
N ARG A 154 4.74 -14.15 16.51
CA ARG A 154 4.36 -15.55 16.24
C ARG A 154 3.70 -15.67 14.87
N ARG A 155 2.69 -14.85 14.57
CA ARG A 155 2.00 -14.82 13.26
C ARG A 155 2.96 -14.51 12.12
N ALA A 156 3.87 -13.54 12.29
CA ALA A 156 4.89 -13.25 11.30
C ALA A 156 5.84 -14.45 11.08
N GLY A 157 6.13 -15.24 12.13
CA GLY A 157 6.89 -16.48 12.03
C GLY A 157 6.17 -17.55 11.21
N GLU A 158 4.87 -17.74 11.45
CA GLU A 158 4.02 -18.69 10.72
C GLU A 158 3.85 -18.30 9.26
N ALA A 159 3.55 -17.03 8.99
CA ALA A 159 3.41 -16.51 7.64
C ALA A 159 4.72 -16.67 6.82
N LYS A 160 5.89 -16.49 7.45
CA LYS A 160 7.20 -16.77 6.83
C LYS A 160 7.45 -18.25 6.54
N GLN A 161 6.82 -19.18 7.27
CA GLN A 161 6.89 -20.61 6.99
C GLN A 161 5.95 -21.00 5.85
N GLU A 162 4.77 -20.37 5.76
CA GLU A 162 3.80 -20.59 4.70
C GLU A 162 4.24 -19.99 3.35
N PHE A 163 4.80 -18.78 3.40
CA PHE A 163 5.34 -18.06 2.24
C PHE A 163 6.82 -17.76 2.45
N PRO A 164 7.72 -18.74 2.32
CA PRO A 164 9.16 -18.50 2.32
C PRO A 164 9.58 -17.67 1.09
N ARG A 165 10.79 -17.08 1.14
CA ARG A 165 11.34 -16.19 0.10
C ARG A 165 11.27 -16.79 -1.31
N GLU A 166 11.49 -18.10 -1.41
CA GLU A 166 11.48 -18.84 -2.67
C GLU A 166 10.10 -18.89 -3.34
N HIS A 167 9.01 -18.58 -2.61
CA HIS A 167 7.65 -18.47 -3.15
C HIS A 167 7.36 -17.10 -3.80
N PHE A 168 8.33 -16.19 -3.78
CA PHE A 168 8.23 -14.86 -4.39
C PHE A 168 9.20 -14.76 -5.56
N PRO A 169 8.74 -14.96 -6.81
CA PRO A 169 9.58 -14.80 -8.00
C PRO A 169 10.18 -13.41 -8.14
N GLN A 170 9.55 -12.39 -7.54
CA GLN A 170 10.02 -11.02 -7.51
C GLN A 170 11.21 -10.84 -6.56
N TYR A 171 11.32 -11.67 -5.51
CA TYR A 171 12.32 -11.50 -4.48
C TYR A 171 13.72 -11.80 -5.02
N ASN A 172 14.64 -10.86 -4.79
CA ASN A 172 16.05 -11.03 -5.11
C ASN A 172 16.92 -10.43 -3.99
N SER A 173 17.61 -11.30 -3.23
CA SER A 173 18.46 -10.89 -2.10
C SER A 173 19.63 -9.96 -2.48
N SER A 174 19.95 -9.87 -3.77
CA SER A 174 20.99 -9.01 -4.32
C SER A 174 20.46 -7.72 -4.93
N GLU A 175 19.15 -7.45 -4.93
CA GLU A 175 18.62 -6.32 -5.70
C GLU A 175 18.98 -4.95 -5.14
N LEU A 176 19.31 -4.85 -3.85
CA LEU A 176 19.76 -3.59 -3.25
C LEU A 176 21.30 -3.50 -3.18
N LYS A 177 22.05 -4.49 -3.67
CA LYS A 177 23.51 -4.56 -3.47
C LYS A 177 24.27 -3.36 -4.04
N HIS A 178 23.78 -2.79 -5.14
CA HIS A 178 24.41 -1.64 -5.80
C HIS A 178 23.86 -0.30 -5.32
N CYS A 179 22.85 -0.31 -4.44
CA CYS A 179 22.22 0.92 -3.99
C CYS A 179 23.16 1.82 -3.19
N GLY A 180 24.05 1.23 -2.41
CA GLY A 180 25.07 1.97 -1.67
C GLY A 180 26.11 2.64 -2.60
N THR A 181 26.28 2.15 -3.83
CA THR A 181 27.33 2.60 -4.77
C THR A 181 26.81 3.46 -5.92
N ASP A 182 25.61 3.18 -6.42
CA ASP A 182 24.97 3.85 -7.56
C ASP A 182 23.49 4.16 -7.22
N PRO A 183 23.16 5.41 -6.83
CA PRO A 183 21.78 5.80 -6.53
C PRO A 183 20.82 5.66 -7.72
N SER A 184 21.30 5.80 -8.95
CA SER A 184 20.47 5.65 -10.16
C SER A 184 20.00 4.21 -10.34
N TYR A 185 20.81 3.25 -9.90
CA TYR A 185 20.42 1.83 -9.89
C TYR A 185 19.21 1.57 -8.99
N CYS A 186 19.14 2.20 -7.80
CA CYS A 186 17.99 2.02 -6.89
C CYS A 186 16.70 2.57 -7.46
N ILE A 187 16.76 3.68 -8.21
CA ILE A 187 15.56 4.24 -8.82
C ILE A 187 14.91 3.19 -9.72
N GLY A 188 15.71 2.51 -10.55
CA GLY A 188 15.22 1.41 -11.38
C GLY A 188 14.69 0.21 -10.59
N VAL A 189 15.18 -0.02 -9.36
CA VAL A 189 14.64 -1.02 -8.44
C VAL A 189 13.27 -0.61 -7.91
N PHE A 190 13.16 0.59 -7.34
CA PHE A 190 11.91 1.08 -6.76
C PHE A 190 10.83 1.28 -7.82
N GLU A 191 11.19 1.69 -9.04
CA GLU A 191 10.27 1.73 -10.17
C GLU A 191 9.75 0.35 -10.58
N ARG A 192 10.54 -0.73 -10.39
CA ARG A 192 10.04 -2.11 -10.61
C ARG A 192 9.01 -2.47 -9.55
N TRP A 193 9.28 -2.21 -8.27
CA TRP A 193 8.30 -2.42 -7.20
C TRP A 193 6.99 -1.66 -7.47
N ALA A 194 7.08 -0.41 -7.93
CA ALA A 194 5.89 0.36 -8.30
C ALA A 194 5.07 -0.34 -9.40
N ARG A 195 5.74 -0.87 -10.43
CA ARG A 195 5.07 -1.61 -11.51
C ARG A 195 4.46 -2.92 -11.02
N GLU A 196 5.14 -3.66 -10.16
CA GLU A 196 4.62 -4.90 -9.57
C GLU A 196 3.36 -4.62 -8.72
N GLY A 197 3.39 -3.56 -7.90
CA GLY A 197 2.23 -3.09 -7.15
C GLY A 197 1.07 -2.65 -8.05
N HIS A 198 1.37 -1.94 -9.15
CA HIS A 198 0.37 -1.54 -10.16
C HIS A 198 -0.29 -2.73 -10.85
N GLU A 199 0.51 -3.72 -11.28
CA GLU A 199 -0.01 -4.96 -11.88
C GLU A 199 -0.91 -5.71 -10.89
N LEU A 200 -0.53 -5.73 -9.61
CA LEU A 200 -1.35 -6.33 -8.55
C LEU A 200 -2.65 -5.54 -8.33
N ALA A 201 -2.62 -4.21 -8.43
CA ALA A 201 -3.81 -3.38 -8.31
C ALA A 201 -4.81 -3.68 -9.43
N ILE A 202 -4.34 -3.80 -10.68
CA ILE A 202 -5.19 -4.14 -11.83
C ILE A 202 -5.78 -5.55 -11.68
N SER A 203 -4.92 -6.52 -11.39
CA SER A 203 -5.30 -7.94 -11.40
C SER A 203 -6.07 -8.38 -10.17
N HIS A 204 -5.96 -7.66 -9.05
CA HIS A 204 -6.58 -8.02 -7.77
C HIS A 204 -7.46 -6.91 -7.20
N ALA A 205 -6.91 -5.72 -6.95
CA ALA A 205 -7.66 -4.65 -6.27
C ALA A 205 -8.89 -4.18 -7.07
N TYR A 206 -8.75 -3.84 -8.34
CA TYR A 206 -9.87 -3.44 -9.21
C TYR A 206 -10.56 -4.61 -9.91
N ALA A 207 -10.20 -5.86 -9.57
CA ALA A 207 -10.72 -7.08 -10.19
C ALA A 207 -11.69 -7.81 -9.25
N TYR A 208 -11.83 -9.13 -9.41
CA TYR A 208 -12.59 -10.03 -8.53
C TYR A 208 -14.04 -9.58 -8.23
N GLY A 209 -14.68 -8.91 -9.19
CA GLY A 209 -16.06 -8.46 -9.06
C GLY A 209 -16.27 -7.39 -7.99
N ILE A 210 -15.25 -6.58 -7.66
CA ILE A 210 -15.46 -5.39 -6.82
C ILE A 210 -16.32 -4.36 -7.56
N HIS A 211 -17.28 -3.73 -6.89
CA HIS A 211 -18.15 -2.70 -7.47
C HIS A 211 -18.00 -1.39 -6.70
N GLU A 212 -17.94 -0.29 -7.45
CA GLU A 212 -18.01 1.06 -6.88
C GLU A 212 -19.43 1.32 -6.38
N GLY A 213 -19.52 2.02 -5.24
CA GLY A 213 -20.77 2.47 -4.63
C GLY A 213 -21.19 1.65 -3.41
N TYR A 214 -22.41 1.90 -2.95
CA TYR A 214 -22.94 1.37 -1.68
C TYR A 214 -23.98 0.26 -1.86
N ASP A 215 -24.24 -0.15 -3.10
CA ASP A 215 -25.29 -1.11 -3.41
C ASP A 215 -24.87 -2.53 -2.97
N GLN A 216 -23.62 -2.89 -3.25
CA GLN A 216 -23.06 -4.22 -3.01
C GLN A 216 -21.80 -4.14 -2.13
N ALA A 217 -21.75 -4.95 -1.08
CA ALA A 217 -20.52 -5.14 -0.30
C ALA A 217 -19.54 -6.04 -1.05
N PRO A 218 -18.22 -5.88 -0.83
CA PRO A 218 -17.23 -6.84 -1.32
C PRO A 218 -17.64 -8.27 -0.93
N SER A 219 -17.50 -9.21 -1.86
CA SER A 219 -17.83 -10.61 -1.60
C SER A 219 -16.84 -11.20 -0.58
N GLN A 220 -17.23 -12.30 0.09
CA GLN A 220 -16.31 -13.00 0.98
C GLN A 220 -15.05 -13.48 0.23
N GLN A 221 -15.22 -13.95 -1.01
CA GLN A 221 -14.11 -14.33 -1.88
C GLN A 221 -13.14 -13.15 -2.13
N TYR A 222 -13.67 -11.94 -2.33
CA TYR A 222 -12.85 -10.75 -2.49
C TYR A 222 -12.07 -10.45 -1.21
N LEU A 223 -12.75 -10.46 -0.05
CA LEU A 223 -12.11 -10.20 1.24
C LEU A 223 -11.00 -11.22 1.56
N ASP A 224 -11.26 -12.51 1.34
CA ASP A 224 -10.26 -13.57 1.57
C ASP A 224 -9.06 -13.42 0.63
N MET A 225 -9.30 -13.04 -0.63
CA MET A 225 -8.24 -12.71 -1.58
C MET A 225 -7.39 -11.52 -1.09
N VAL A 226 -8.01 -10.43 -0.62
CA VAL A 226 -7.28 -9.27 -0.08
C VAL A 226 -6.40 -9.70 1.10
N LYS A 227 -6.93 -10.50 2.03
CA LYS A 227 -6.14 -11.01 3.16
C LYS A 227 -4.89 -11.75 2.70
N VAL A 228 -5.06 -12.73 1.81
CA VAL A 228 -3.93 -13.52 1.28
C VAL A 228 -2.92 -12.62 0.56
N GLN A 229 -3.37 -11.68 -0.28
CA GLN A 229 -2.45 -10.82 -1.02
C GLN A 229 -1.74 -9.82 -0.09
N SER A 230 -2.44 -9.20 0.86
CA SER A 230 -1.83 -8.29 1.82
C SER A 230 -0.77 -8.98 2.66
N GLU A 231 -1.01 -10.20 3.16
CA GLU A 231 0.00 -10.95 3.90
C GLU A 231 1.23 -11.28 3.03
N ARG A 232 1.02 -11.72 1.79
CA ARG A 232 2.11 -11.95 0.83
C ARG A 232 2.94 -10.69 0.56
N GLN A 233 2.29 -9.55 0.36
CA GLN A 233 2.97 -8.28 0.09
C GLN A 233 3.72 -7.74 1.30
N VAL A 234 3.16 -7.86 2.52
CA VAL A 234 3.85 -7.52 3.77
C VAL A 234 5.11 -8.37 3.95
N LEU A 235 5.04 -9.67 3.63
CA LEU A 235 6.21 -10.55 3.68
C LEU A 235 7.26 -10.19 2.63
N LEU A 236 6.86 -9.93 1.39
CA LEU A 236 7.77 -9.51 0.33
C LEU A 236 8.50 -8.21 0.70
N ALA A 237 7.76 -7.21 1.21
CA ALA A 237 8.31 -5.95 1.69
C ALA A 237 9.31 -6.13 2.84
N GLY A 238 9.07 -7.13 3.71
CA GLY A 238 9.92 -7.41 4.86
C GLY A 238 11.16 -8.25 4.56
N TYR A 239 11.24 -8.90 3.40
CA TYR A 239 12.32 -9.83 3.04
C TYR A 239 13.55 -9.18 2.45
#